data_AF-A0A7X9I960-F1
#
_entry.id   AF-A0A7X9I960-F1
#
_cell.length_a   1.000
_cell.length_b   1.000
_cell.length_c   1.000
_cell.angle_alpha   90.00
_cell.angle_beta   90.00
_cell.angle_gamma   90.00
#
_symmetry.space_group_name_H-M   'P 1'
#
loop_
_entity.id
_entity.type
_entity.pdbx_description
1 polymer ?
#
loop_
_entity_poly.entity_id
_entity_poly.type
_entity_poly.pdbx_seq_one_letter_code
_entity_poly.pdbx_strand_id
1 'polypeptide(L)'
;MKKKFDISEKNPFKVPENYFDEVNRKIISATSGKTEKAKKISLFTAFRPLLAIAASVAILALLTYTGIKTFQSGNRLAGVSDRAVEEFSEMIINEIDMQSLEESLVRLEAPVSSQDSDKDEIIEYLLLENIDLNDIYELL
;
A
#
# COMPACT_ATOMS: atom_id res chain seq x y z
N MET A 1 -65.11 46.81 51.14
CA MET A 1 -65.75 47.29 49.88
C MET A 1 -64.81 46.97 48.72
N LYS A 2 -65.21 46.12 47.76
CA LYS A 2 -64.38 45.77 46.59
C LYS A 2 -64.53 46.87 45.54
N LYS A 3 -63.42 47.53 45.15
CA LYS A 3 -63.40 48.50 44.05
C LYS A 3 -63.64 47.77 42.73
N LYS A 4 -64.67 48.17 41.98
CA LYS A 4 -64.88 47.71 40.60
C LYS A 4 -63.84 48.42 39.72
N PHE A 5 -63.07 47.64 38.96
CA PHE A 5 -62.16 48.16 37.97
C PHE A 5 -62.99 48.68 36.80
N ASP A 6 -62.87 49.97 36.51
CA ASP A 6 -63.51 50.62 35.38
C ASP A 6 -62.76 50.20 34.11
N ILE A 7 -63.37 49.30 33.33
CA ILE A 7 -62.78 48.76 32.10
C ILE A 7 -63.13 49.75 30.99
N SER A 8 -62.16 50.59 30.60
CA SER A 8 -62.27 51.48 29.45
C SER A 8 -62.81 50.75 28.22
N GLU A 9 -63.78 51.35 27.51
CA GLU A 9 -64.39 50.82 26.27
C GLU A 9 -63.37 50.52 25.16
N LYS A 10 -62.15 51.07 25.27
CA LYS A 10 -61.03 50.71 24.40
C LYS A 10 -60.49 49.35 24.83
N ASN A 11 -60.93 48.29 24.14
CA ASN A 11 -60.50 46.92 24.36
C ASN A 11 -58.96 46.82 24.44
N PRO A 12 -58.39 46.62 25.64
CA PRO A 12 -56.93 46.55 25.82
C PRO A 12 -56.32 45.23 25.31
N PHE A 13 -57.17 44.28 24.92
CA PHE A 13 -56.78 43.00 24.33
C PHE A 13 -56.94 42.99 22.81
N LYS A 14 -57.18 44.15 22.18
CA LYS A 14 -57.25 44.21 20.73
C LYS A 14 -55.85 44.00 20.15
N VAL A 15 -55.70 42.89 19.43
CA VAL A 15 -54.47 42.60 18.69
C VAL A 15 -54.26 43.62 17.56
N PRO A 16 -53.00 43.97 17.25
CA PRO A 16 -52.69 44.79 16.08
C PRO A 16 -53.19 44.13 14.79
N GLU A 17 -53.56 44.96 13.81
CA GLU A 17 -53.90 44.49 12.47
C GLU A 17 -52.73 43.68 11.87
N ASN A 18 -53.01 42.55 11.22
CA ASN A 18 -52.03 41.63 10.62
C ASN A 18 -51.00 40.96 11.55
N TYR A 19 -51.16 41.03 12.89
CA TYR A 19 -50.22 40.41 13.84
C TYR A 19 -50.00 38.91 13.54
N PHE A 20 -51.07 38.16 13.33
CA PHE A 20 -50.97 36.72 13.09
C PHE A 20 -50.33 36.40 11.74
N ASP A 21 -50.53 37.24 10.71
CA ASP A 21 -49.94 37.05 9.39
C ASP A 21 -48.43 37.29 9.42
N GLU A 22 -47.98 38.32 10.13
CA GLU A 22 -46.55 38.60 10.33
C GLU A 22 -45.86 37.51 11.14
N VAL A 23 -46.48 37.08 12.24
CA VAL A 23 -45.96 35.99 13.09
C VAL A 23 -45.85 34.70 12.28
N ASN A 24 -46.89 34.32 11.54
CA ASN A 24 -46.88 33.13 10.70
C ASN A 24 -45.80 33.22 9.62
N ARG A 25 -45.68 34.36 8.93
CA ARG A 25 -44.63 34.59 7.93
C ARG A 25 -43.23 34.46 8.53
N LYS A 26 -43.02 35.00 9.74
CA LYS A 26 -41.74 34.92 10.46
C LYS A 26 -41.41 33.48 10.85
N ILE A 27 -42.37 32.75 11.41
CA ILE A 27 -42.20 31.33 11.75
C ILE A 27 -41.84 30.54 10.49
N ILE A 28 -42.64 30.64 9.43
CA ILE A 28 -42.39 29.94 8.16
C ILE A 28 -41.02 30.31 7.60
N SER A 29 -40.62 31.59 7.62
CA SER A 29 -39.30 32.00 7.11
C SER A 29 -38.12 31.47 7.94
N ALA A 30 -38.32 31.25 9.24
CA ALA A 30 -37.30 30.75 10.15
C ALA A 30 -37.23 29.22 10.18
N THR A 31 -38.36 28.54 9.94
CA THR A 31 -38.48 27.07 10.04
C THR A 31 -38.54 26.37 8.70
N SER A 32 -38.91 27.06 7.61
CA SER A 32 -38.71 26.56 6.25
C SER A 32 -37.21 26.50 6.06
N GLY A 33 -36.65 25.32 6.32
CA GLY A 33 -35.22 25.10 6.40
C GLY A 33 -34.53 25.87 5.30
N LYS A 34 -33.61 26.77 5.67
CA LYS A 34 -32.65 27.31 4.72
C LYS A 34 -32.15 26.10 3.95
N THR A 35 -32.47 26.05 2.66
CA THR A 35 -31.88 25.11 1.74
C THR A 35 -30.43 25.57 1.61
N GLU A 36 -29.63 25.33 2.65
CA GLU A 36 -28.19 25.37 2.58
C GLU A 36 -27.88 24.32 1.54
N LYS A 37 -27.66 24.80 0.31
CA LYS A 37 -27.36 23.98 -0.86
C LYS A 37 -26.34 22.97 -0.38
N ALA A 38 -26.76 21.71 -0.30
CA ALA A 38 -25.96 20.64 0.24
C ALA A 38 -24.57 20.78 -0.34
N LYS A 39 -23.59 21.11 0.51
CA LYS A 39 -22.22 21.39 0.08
C LYS A 39 -21.75 20.12 -0.62
N LYS A 40 -21.79 20.12 -1.95
CA LYS A 40 -21.35 19.00 -2.77
C LYS A 40 -19.87 18.81 -2.46
N ILE A 41 -19.58 17.86 -1.58
CA ILE A 41 -18.22 17.44 -1.31
C ILE A 41 -17.77 16.79 -2.62
N SER A 42 -16.90 17.49 -3.33
CA SER A 42 -16.40 17.02 -4.62
C SER A 42 -15.52 15.81 -4.34
N LEU A 43 -15.92 14.63 -4.83
CA LEU A 43 -15.13 13.39 -4.66
C LEU A 43 -13.68 13.58 -5.16
N PHE A 44 -13.45 14.50 -6.11
CA PHE A 44 -12.13 14.90 -6.58
C PHE A 44 -11.19 15.42 -5.47
N THR A 45 -11.71 16.03 -4.39
CA THR A 45 -10.84 16.45 -3.28
C THR A 45 -10.34 15.29 -2.43
N ALA A 46 -11.04 14.15 -2.44
CA ALA A 46 -10.64 12.95 -1.70
C ALA A 46 -9.61 12.09 -2.46
N PHE A 47 -9.57 12.17 -3.79
CA PHE A 47 -8.60 11.43 -4.60
C PHE A 47 -7.22 12.09 -4.70
N ARG A 48 -7.10 13.39 -4.34
CA ARG A 48 -5.83 14.13 -4.31
C ARG A 48 -4.68 13.42 -3.58
N PRO A 49 -4.86 12.89 -2.35
CA PRO A 49 -3.79 12.17 -1.66
C PRO A 49 -3.46 10.82 -2.29
N LEU A 50 -4.45 10.09 -2.82
CA LEU A 50 -4.21 8.82 -3.52
C LEU A 50 -3.38 9.02 -4.80
N LEU A 51 -3.62 10.13 -5.50
CA LEU A 51 -2.91 10.51 -6.72
C LEU A 51 -1.44 10.85 -6.44
N ALA A 52 -1.13 11.42 -5.26
CA ALA A 52 0.24 11.69 -4.85
C ALA A 52 1.06 10.39 -4.62
N ILE A 53 0.44 9.37 -4.04
CA ILE A 53 1.07 8.04 -3.85
C ILE A 53 1.25 7.35 -5.20
N ALA A 54 0.24 7.36 -6.07
CA ALA A 54 0.38 6.79 -7.42
C ALA A 54 1.46 7.50 -8.24
N ALA A 55 1.58 8.83 -8.10
CA ALA A 55 2.61 9.62 -8.77
C ALA A 55 4.03 9.26 -8.30
N SER A 56 4.25 9.01 -7.00
CA SER A 56 5.58 8.63 -6.50
C SER A 56 6.02 7.26 -7.03
N VAL A 57 5.11 6.29 -7.07
CA VAL A 57 5.36 4.95 -7.65
C VAL A 57 5.61 5.06 -9.16
N ALA A 58 4.81 5.87 -9.86
CA ALA A 58 4.99 6.09 -11.30
C ALA A 58 6.34 6.76 -11.62
N ILE A 59 6.77 7.74 -10.82
CA ILE A 59 8.08 8.40 -10.97
C ILE A 59 9.20 7.40 -10.72
N LEU A 60 9.13 6.58 -9.68
CA LEU A 60 10.13 5.53 -9.43
C LEU A 60 10.20 4.53 -10.58
N ALA A 61 9.05 4.05 -11.08
CA ALA A 61 8.99 3.14 -12.21
C ALA A 61 9.54 3.76 -13.51
N LEU A 62 9.29 5.06 -13.72
CA LEU A 62 9.86 5.78 -14.87
C LEU A 62 11.37 5.99 -14.71
N LEU A 63 11.86 6.32 -13.52
CA LEU A 63 13.30 6.45 -13.25
C LEU A 63 14.03 5.12 -13.42
N THR A 64 13.46 4.02 -12.94
CA THR A 64 14.05 2.68 -13.15
C THR A 64 14.02 2.31 -14.63
N TYR A 65 12.89 2.49 -15.33
CA TYR A 65 12.79 2.20 -16.76
C TYR A 65 13.73 3.07 -17.61
N THR A 66 13.78 4.38 -17.35
CA THR A 66 14.64 5.32 -18.10
C THR A 66 16.11 5.10 -17.77
N GLY A 67 16.45 4.79 -16.52
CA GLY A 67 17.81 4.43 -16.10
C GLY A 67 18.30 3.17 -16.81
N ILE A 68 17.49 2.10 -16.80
CA ILE A 68 17.80 0.86 -17.53
C ILE A 68 17.95 1.16 -19.03
N LYS A 69 17.00 1.87 -19.64
CA LYS A 69 17.01 2.18 -21.08
C LYS A 69 18.20 3.05 -21.52
N THR A 70 18.60 4.03 -20.70
CA THR A 70 19.72 4.93 -21.02
C THR A 70 21.07 4.25 -20.80
N PHE A 71 21.24 3.44 -19.75
CA PHE A 71 22.48 2.70 -19.49
C PHE A 71 22.64 1.43 -20.35
N GLN A 72 21.57 0.77 -20.76
CA GLN A 72 21.62 -0.39 -21.65
C GLN A 72 21.92 -0.06 -23.10
N SER A 73 21.91 1.22 -23.49
CA SER A 73 22.45 1.63 -24.78
C SER A 73 23.98 1.42 -24.86
N GLY A 74 24.65 1.21 -23.72
CA GLY A 74 26.07 0.81 -23.63
C GLY A 74 26.29 -0.66 -23.25
N ASN A 75 25.49 -1.22 -22.31
CA ASN A 75 25.71 -2.58 -21.82
C ASN A 75 24.46 -3.46 -21.96
N ARG A 76 24.57 -4.48 -22.81
CA ARG A 76 23.63 -5.59 -23.01
C ARG A 76 23.47 -6.43 -21.73
N LEU A 77 22.73 -5.93 -20.74
CA LEU A 77 22.50 -6.65 -19.47
C LEU A 77 21.02 -6.65 -19.05
N ALA A 78 20.11 -6.84 -20.01
CA ALA A 78 18.76 -7.37 -19.76
C ALA A 78 18.55 -8.63 -20.59
N GLY A 79 19.33 -9.65 -20.24
CA GLY A 79 19.38 -10.92 -20.93
C GLY A 79 20.82 -11.36 -20.86
N VAL A 80 21.12 -12.27 -19.93
CA VAL A 80 22.33 -13.07 -20.04
C VAL A 80 22.22 -13.74 -21.40
N SER A 81 22.88 -13.17 -22.40
CA SER A 81 22.88 -13.72 -23.75
C SER A 81 23.51 -15.10 -23.62
N ASP A 82 22.95 -16.13 -24.28
CA ASP A 82 23.49 -17.50 -24.22
C ASP A 82 25.00 -17.54 -24.43
N ARG A 83 25.56 -16.62 -25.22
CA ARG A 83 27.01 -16.45 -25.42
C ARG A 83 27.81 -16.07 -24.17
N ALA A 84 27.24 -15.27 -23.27
CA ALA A 84 27.88 -14.89 -22.02
C ALA A 84 27.84 -16.02 -21.00
N VAL A 85 26.78 -16.85 -21.03
CA VAL A 85 26.74 -18.09 -20.24
C VAL A 85 27.76 -19.09 -20.76
N GLU A 86 27.87 -19.23 -22.08
CA GLU A 86 28.83 -20.13 -22.73
C GLU A 86 30.28 -19.71 -22.48
N GLU A 87 30.60 -18.42 -22.61
CA GLU A 87 31.93 -17.88 -22.30
C GLU A 87 32.29 -18.03 -20.81
N PHE A 88 31.34 -17.78 -19.92
CA PHE A 88 31.54 -17.99 -18.47
C PHE A 88 31.69 -19.49 -18.14
N SER A 89 30.90 -20.36 -18.76
CA SER A 89 30.98 -21.80 -18.58
C SER A 89 32.32 -22.36 -19.07
N GLU A 90 32.79 -21.94 -20.24
CA GLU A 90 34.09 -22.33 -20.78
C GLU A 90 35.25 -21.80 -19.92
N MET A 91 35.12 -20.59 -19.36
CA MET A 91 36.11 -20.03 -18.42
C MET A 91 36.21 -20.87 -17.15
N ILE A 92 35.07 -21.21 -16.53
CA ILE A 92 35.01 -22.03 -15.31
C ILE A 92 35.54 -23.45 -15.57
N ILE A 93 35.15 -24.08 -16.68
CA ILE A 93 35.59 -25.45 -17.01
C ILE A 93 37.11 -25.50 -17.24
N ASN A 94 37.70 -24.47 -17.84
CA ASN A 94 39.15 -24.42 -18.07
C ASN A 94 39.97 -24.07 -16.80
N GLU A 95 39.35 -23.43 -15.80
CA GLU A 95 40.01 -23.16 -14.51
C GLU A 95 40.00 -24.36 -13.57
N ILE A 96 39.09 -25.32 -13.77
CA ILE A 96 39.03 -26.54 -12.97
C ILE A 96 40.06 -27.54 -13.49
N ASP A 97 41.21 -27.58 -12.82
CA ASP A 97 42.24 -28.58 -13.10
C ASP A 97 41.86 -29.97 -12.56
N MET A 98 42.24 -31.02 -13.28
CA MET A 98 41.91 -32.40 -12.94
C MET A 98 42.48 -32.81 -11.58
N GLN A 99 43.65 -32.29 -11.19
CA GLN A 99 44.25 -32.57 -9.88
C GLN A 99 43.42 -32.00 -8.72
N SER A 100 42.75 -30.86 -8.92
CA SER A 100 41.88 -30.27 -7.89
C SER A 100 40.61 -31.09 -7.65
N LEU A 101 40.08 -31.70 -8.72
CA LEU A 101 38.94 -32.62 -8.62
C LEU A 101 39.33 -33.94 -7.93
N GLU A 102 40.52 -34.46 -8.21
CA GLU A 102 41.03 -35.66 -7.52
C GLU A 102 41.25 -35.41 -6.03
N GLU A 103 41.84 -34.28 -5.65
CA GLU A 103 41.99 -33.87 -4.24
C GLU A 103 40.64 -33.75 -3.53
N SER A 104 39.63 -33.18 -4.20
CA SER A 104 38.27 -33.06 -3.67
C SER A 104 37.61 -34.43 -3.46
N LEU A 105 37.78 -35.37 -4.40
CA LEU A 105 37.29 -36.74 -4.29
C LEU A 105 37.98 -37.51 -3.15
N VAL A 106 39.30 -37.37 -3.00
CA VAL A 106 40.06 -37.95 -1.89
C VAL A 106 39.57 -37.41 -0.54
N ARG A 107 39.15 -36.14 -0.50
CA ARG A 107 38.56 -35.53 0.70
C ARG A 107 37.15 -36.06 1.01
N LEU A 108 36.37 -36.42 -0.01
CA LEU A 108 35.08 -37.10 0.16
C LEU A 108 35.23 -38.57 0.60
N GLU A 109 36.31 -39.25 0.18
CA GLU A 109 36.57 -40.66 0.49
C GLU A 109 37.32 -40.86 1.82
N ALA A 110 37.82 -39.77 2.43
CA ALA A 110 38.30 -39.79 3.81
C ALA A 110 37.17 -40.27 4.75
N PRO A 111 37.47 -41.09 5.78
CA PRO A 111 36.44 -41.71 6.61
C PRO A 111 35.62 -40.64 7.31
N VAL A 112 34.38 -40.47 6.84
CA VAL A 112 33.34 -39.60 7.37
C VAL A 112 33.08 -40.00 8.83
N SER A 113 33.68 -39.27 9.75
CA SER A 113 33.25 -39.26 11.14
C SER A 113 32.09 -38.28 11.26
N SER A 114 30.98 -38.79 11.81
CA SER A 114 29.75 -38.12 12.30
C SER A 114 28.73 -37.61 11.26
N GLN A 115 27.68 -38.42 11.08
CA GLN A 115 26.39 -38.16 10.41
C GLN A 115 25.52 -37.03 11.04
N ASP A 116 26.12 -36.00 11.60
CA ASP A 116 25.37 -34.87 12.21
C ASP A 116 25.41 -33.63 11.32
N SER A 117 26.53 -33.40 10.61
CA SER A 117 26.70 -32.23 9.74
C SER A 117 25.84 -32.28 8.47
N ASP A 118 25.55 -33.47 7.92
CA ASP A 118 24.74 -33.62 6.70
C ASP A 118 23.30 -33.09 6.88
N LYS A 119 22.72 -33.21 8.08
CA LYS A 119 21.33 -32.80 8.32
C LYS A 119 21.20 -31.29 8.32
N ASP A 120 22.17 -30.59 8.90
CA ASP A 120 22.16 -29.13 8.98
C ASP A 120 22.32 -28.50 7.58
N GLU A 121 23.18 -29.08 6.74
CA GLU A 121 23.36 -28.64 5.35
C GLU A 121 22.09 -28.88 4.50
N ILE A 122 21.44 -30.03 4.70
CA ILE A 122 20.17 -30.33 4.03
C ILE A 122 19.06 -29.37 4.50
N ILE A 123 18.98 -29.07 5.78
CA ILE A 123 18.00 -28.10 6.32
C ILE A 123 18.26 -26.70 5.74
N GLU A 124 19.50 -26.25 5.68
CA GLU A 124 19.87 -24.95 5.10
C GLU A 124 19.50 -24.86 3.61
N TYR A 125 19.74 -25.93 2.85
CA TYR A 125 19.35 -26.02 1.44
C TYR A 125 17.83 -25.90 1.26
N LEU A 126 17.04 -26.62 2.06
CA LEU A 126 15.58 -26.60 1.97
C LEU A 126 14.99 -25.23 2.35
N LEU A 127 15.60 -24.54 3.32
CA LEU A 127 15.22 -23.16 3.66
C LEU A 127 15.51 -22.18 2.51
N LEU A 128 16.60 -22.38 1.76
CA LEU A 128 16.93 -21.57 0.58
C LEU A 128 15.90 -21.74 -0.53
N GLU A 129 15.35 -22.94 -0.69
CA GLU A 129 14.23 -23.24 -1.60
C GLU A 129 12.87 -22.72 -1.10
N ASN A 130 12.85 -21.95 -0.02
CA ASN A 130 11.64 -21.36 0.58
C ASN A 130 10.68 -22.41 1.16
N ILE A 131 11.20 -23.58 1.56
CA ILE A 131 10.43 -24.58 2.29
C ILE A 131 10.37 -24.16 3.76
N ASP A 132 9.17 -24.18 4.34
CA ASP A 132 8.97 -23.75 5.72
C ASP A 132 9.67 -24.71 6.70
N LEU A 133 10.34 -24.13 7.70
CA LEU A 133 11.11 -24.88 8.71
C LEU A 133 10.25 -25.92 9.43
N ASN A 134 8.97 -25.61 9.66
CA ASN A 134 8.04 -26.51 10.33
C ASN A 134 7.71 -27.76 9.49
N ASP A 135 7.70 -27.64 8.17
CA ASP A 135 7.45 -28.75 7.24
C ASP A 135 8.67 -29.67 7.13
N ILE A 136 9.88 -29.11 7.31
CA ILE A 136 11.14 -29.86 7.30
C ILE A 136 11.25 -30.77 8.53
N TYR A 137 10.88 -30.27 9.73
CA TYR A 137 10.95 -31.06 10.98
C TYR A 137 9.86 -32.13 11.10
N GLU A 138 8.74 -32.03 10.37
CA GLU A 138 7.70 -33.06 10.36
C GLU A 138 8.12 -34.32 9.58
N LEU A 139 9.11 -34.20 8.69
CA LEU A 139 9.58 -35.26 7.78
C LEU A 139 10.84 -36.00 8.26
N LEU A 140 11.44 -35.58 9.38
CA LEU A 140 12.72 -36.07 9.92
C LEU A 140 12.51 -36.95 11.16
#